data_AF-A0A2E6Q7V9-F1
#
_entry.id   AF-A0A2E6Q7V9-F1
#
_cell.length_a   1.000
_cell.length_b   1.000
_cell.length_c   1.000
_cell.angle_alpha   90.00
_cell.angle_beta   90.00
_cell.angle_gamma   90.00
#
_symmetry.space_group_name_H-M   'P 1'
#
loop_
_entity.id
_entity.type
_entity.pdbx_description
1 polymer ?
#
loop_
_entity_poly.entity_id
_entity_poly.type
_entity_poly.pdbx_seq_one_letter_code
_entity_poly.pdbx_strand_id
1 'polypeptide(L)'
;MTTETIEDLDPEIVAKGPLFVYRARRESGELKPDPMQEAAVEKLQSLHDALDNYEPQSGGLDWKARLGLARRNEKTPNGLYIHGPVGRGKSMLMDLFFDGARVKRKRRIHFHEFMIEVHDANHAWRQDSNKKRDRDPLPQIAESIASDAWLICFDEFHVTNIADAMILGRLFESLFDLGVVVVTTSNFEPDLLYKNGLQRERFLPFIDLLKQRLDCFEVASPTDYRLARLKQMKVFHSPLGPASTKALEKSFADLTEGAVSAPETVTVRGRNVDIRRTARGVAWFSFAQLCGEPRGAEDYLTLGRQFHTFILDGVPKLNEETRNEAKRFMTLIDALYELKVNLVMAAETAPHEIYRGPTHDFEFERTISRLMEMQADDYIDAEHLAAPG
;
A
#
# COMPACT_ATOMS: atom_id res chain seq x y z
N MET A 1 -3.03 -23.47 11.56
CA MET A 1 -2.89 -22.38 12.52
C MET A 1 -3.65 -21.21 11.93
N THR A 2 -4.81 -20.94 12.50
CA THR A 2 -5.65 -19.78 12.18
C THR A 2 -4.86 -18.52 12.51
N THR A 3 -4.78 -17.60 11.56
CA THR A 3 -4.21 -16.26 11.74
C THR A 3 -5.13 -15.52 12.71
N GLU A 4 -4.67 -15.31 13.94
CA GLU A 4 -5.41 -14.55 14.95
C GLU A 4 -5.42 -13.08 14.54
N THR A 5 -6.59 -12.60 14.14
CA THR A 5 -6.84 -11.16 13.96
C THR A 5 -6.69 -10.45 15.31
N ILE A 6 -6.49 -9.12 15.33
CA ILE A 6 -6.42 -8.35 16.59
C ILE A 6 -7.66 -8.60 17.49
N GLU A 7 -8.77 -9.03 16.89
CA GLU A 7 -9.99 -9.48 17.56
C GLU A 7 -9.82 -10.66 18.54
N ASP A 8 -8.76 -11.47 18.40
CA ASP A 8 -8.46 -12.60 19.30
C ASP A 8 -7.55 -12.20 20.47
N LEU A 9 -6.99 -10.99 20.46
CA LEU A 9 -6.15 -10.49 21.54
C LEU A 9 -6.99 -9.87 22.66
N ASP A 10 -6.55 -10.07 23.89
CA ASP A 10 -7.18 -9.50 25.07
C ASP A 10 -7.39 -7.97 24.89
N PRO A 11 -8.64 -7.46 24.97
CA PRO A 11 -8.92 -6.04 24.86
C PRO A 11 -8.09 -5.19 25.83
N GLU A 12 -7.68 -5.73 26.99
CA GLU A 12 -6.79 -5.03 27.91
C GLU A 12 -5.36 -4.84 27.36
N ILE A 13 -4.87 -5.77 26.53
CA ILE A 13 -3.56 -5.65 25.87
C ILE A 13 -3.65 -4.61 24.75
N VAL A 14 -4.70 -4.67 23.93
CA VAL A 14 -4.93 -3.70 22.85
C VAL A 14 -5.04 -2.28 23.42
N ALA A 15 -5.75 -2.13 24.53
CA ALA A 15 -5.90 -0.85 25.21
C ALA A 15 -4.58 -0.26 25.75
N LYS A 16 -3.55 -1.07 26.02
CA LYS A 16 -2.24 -0.58 26.49
C LYS A 16 -1.38 0.01 25.37
N GLY A 17 -1.76 -0.22 24.10
CA GLY A 17 -1.11 0.37 22.94
C GLY A 17 -0.22 -0.60 22.16
N PRO A 18 0.38 -0.13 21.05
CA PRO A 18 0.99 -0.96 20.03
C PRO A 18 2.16 -1.82 20.53
N LEU A 19 2.93 -1.37 21.53
CA LEU A 19 4.08 -2.13 22.06
C LEU A 19 3.66 -3.39 22.80
N PHE A 20 2.56 -3.33 23.54
CA PHE A 20 2.04 -4.47 24.28
C PHE A 20 1.47 -5.52 23.32
N VAL A 21 0.74 -5.09 22.30
CA VAL A 21 0.21 -5.97 21.25
C VAL A 21 1.36 -6.63 20.48
N TYR A 22 2.39 -5.87 20.07
CA TYR A 22 3.56 -6.41 19.39
C TYR A 22 4.30 -7.47 20.22
N ARG A 23 4.50 -7.21 21.52
CA ARG A 23 5.17 -8.16 22.42
C ARG A 23 4.34 -9.41 22.66
N ALA A 24 3.02 -9.28 22.85
CA ALA A 24 2.13 -10.44 22.97
C ALA A 24 2.18 -11.34 21.73
N ARG A 25 2.15 -10.74 20.52
CA ARG A 25 2.28 -11.48 19.25
C ARG A 25 3.64 -12.13 19.05
N ARG A 26 4.70 -11.57 19.63
CA ARG A 26 6.02 -12.21 19.65
C ARG A 26 6.06 -13.38 20.61
N GLU A 27 5.45 -13.25 21.79
CA GLU A 27 5.37 -14.31 22.79
C GLU A 27 4.54 -15.51 22.30
N SER A 28 3.46 -15.26 21.53
CA SER A 28 2.68 -16.32 20.90
C SER A 28 3.38 -17.00 19.71
N GLY A 29 4.46 -16.41 19.19
CA GLY A 29 5.19 -16.88 18.03
C GLY A 29 4.60 -16.48 16.68
N GLU A 30 3.55 -15.64 16.66
CA GLU A 30 2.97 -15.06 15.44
C GLU A 30 3.96 -14.11 14.75
N LEU A 31 4.69 -13.32 15.54
CA LEU A 31 5.75 -12.42 15.07
C LEU A 31 7.13 -12.93 15.46
N LYS A 32 8.07 -12.87 14.52
CA LYS A 32 9.49 -13.12 14.82
C LYS A 32 10.12 -11.88 15.43
N PRO A 33 11.09 -12.02 16.35
CA PRO A 33 11.83 -10.89 16.88
C PRO A 33 12.53 -10.08 15.79
N ASP A 34 12.29 -8.77 15.79
CA ASP A 34 12.97 -7.80 14.92
C ASP A 34 13.25 -6.52 15.71
N PRO A 35 14.53 -6.16 15.93
CA PRO A 35 14.89 -4.97 16.69
C PRO A 35 14.43 -3.65 16.03
N MET A 36 14.39 -3.59 14.69
CA MET A 36 14.00 -2.38 13.97
C MET A 36 12.49 -2.18 14.02
N GLN A 37 11.72 -3.28 13.93
CA GLN A 37 10.28 -3.22 14.18
C GLN A 37 10.00 -2.85 15.64
N GLU A 38 10.69 -3.44 16.63
CA GLU A 38 10.46 -3.09 18.04
C GLU A 38 10.74 -1.59 18.31
N ALA A 39 11.84 -1.05 17.80
CA ALA A 39 12.14 0.38 17.90
C ALA A 39 11.09 1.28 17.22
N ALA A 40 10.54 0.85 16.07
CA ALA A 40 9.42 1.55 15.45
C ALA A 40 8.16 1.53 16.33
N VAL A 41 7.85 0.37 16.92
CA VAL A 41 6.71 0.21 17.81
C VAL A 41 6.88 1.03 19.09
N GLU A 42 8.09 1.17 19.64
CA GLU A 42 8.35 2.04 20.80
C GLU A 42 8.06 3.52 20.50
N LYS A 43 8.39 3.99 19.29
CA LYS A 43 8.01 5.33 18.83
C LYS A 43 6.50 5.47 18.66
N LEU A 44 5.85 4.48 18.06
CA LEU A 44 4.38 4.45 17.93
C LEU A 44 3.69 4.41 19.29
N GLN A 45 4.25 3.71 20.28
CA GLN A 45 3.75 3.70 21.66
C GLN A 45 3.88 5.07 22.30
N SER A 46 5.03 5.72 22.13
CA SER A 46 5.25 7.08 22.65
C SER A 46 4.22 8.07 22.06
N LEU A 47 3.92 7.95 20.76
CA LEU A 47 2.89 8.75 20.11
C LEU A 47 1.48 8.36 20.57
N HIS A 48 1.19 7.07 20.73
CA HIS A 48 -0.08 6.57 21.26
C HIS A 48 -0.38 7.20 22.63
N ASP A 49 0.61 7.22 23.53
CA ASP A 49 0.47 7.78 24.87
C ASP A 49 0.31 9.30 24.83
N ALA A 50 1.01 9.98 23.92
CA ALA A 50 0.86 11.42 23.70
C ALA A 50 -0.49 11.81 23.08
N LEU A 51 -1.16 10.86 22.41
CA LEU A 51 -2.47 11.04 21.78
C LEU A 51 -3.64 10.59 22.65
N ASP A 52 -3.40 10.06 23.86
CA ASP A 52 -4.46 9.60 24.74
C ASP A 52 -5.40 10.77 25.09
N ASN A 53 -6.67 10.65 24.69
CA ASN A 53 -7.69 11.70 24.81
C ASN A 53 -7.34 13.01 24.07
N TYR A 54 -6.50 12.96 23.03
CA TYR A 54 -6.16 14.12 22.21
C TYR A 54 -7.40 14.70 21.53
N GLU A 55 -7.55 16.01 21.62
CA GLU A 55 -8.54 16.81 20.92
C GLU A 55 -7.85 18.10 20.45
N PRO A 56 -7.80 18.38 19.13
CA PRO A 56 -7.21 19.61 18.66
C PRO A 56 -8.00 20.79 19.21
N GLN A 57 -7.29 21.80 19.72
CA GLN A 57 -7.94 23.04 20.14
C GLN A 57 -8.56 23.67 18.89
N SER A 58 -9.88 23.53 18.78
CA SER A 58 -10.63 23.99 17.61
C SER A 58 -10.29 25.46 17.37
N GLY A 59 -9.82 25.77 16.16
CA GLY A 59 -9.62 27.14 15.67
C GLY A 59 -10.93 27.95 15.52
N GLY A 60 -11.93 27.67 16.35
CA GLY A 60 -13.14 28.47 16.44
C GLY A 60 -12.82 29.75 17.19
N LEU A 61 -12.71 30.87 16.47
CA LEU A 61 -12.80 32.28 16.91
C LEU A 61 -12.76 32.51 18.44
N ASP A 62 -11.70 32.08 19.12
CA ASP A 62 -11.59 32.33 20.55
C ASP A 62 -11.06 33.75 20.73
N TRP A 63 -11.99 34.69 20.86
CA TRP A 63 -11.73 36.07 21.24
C TRP A 63 -10.84 36.18 22.50
N LYS A 64 -10.76 35.11 23.32
CA LYS A 64 -9.83 35.01 24.46
C LYS A 64 -8.36 34.80 24.06
N ALA A 65 -8.07 34.16 22.92
CA ALA A 65 -6.71 34.06 22.40
C ALA A 65 -6.15 35.42 21.96
N ARG A 66 -7.01 36.33 21.48
CA ARG A 66 -6.64 37.72 21.15
C ARG A 66 -6.41 38.60 22.39
N LEU A 67 -6.89 38.18 23.57
CA LEU A 67 -6.71 38.88 24.85
C LEU A 67 -5.53 38.36 25.68
N GLY A 68 -4.69 37.48 25.12
CA GLY A 68 -3.45 37.02 25.78
C GLY A 68 -3.67 36.15 27.02
N LEU A 69 -4.89 35.63 27.23
CA LEU A 69 -5.29 34.82 28.39
C LEU A 69 -5.41 33.32 28.08
N ALA A 70 -5.21 32.90 26.83
CA ALA A 70 -5.16 31.49 26.47
C ALA A 70 -3.78 30.90 26.80
N ARG A 71 -3.78 29.74 27.47
CA ARG A 71 -2.59 28.93 27.70
C ARG A 71 -1.94 28.61 26.35
N ARG A 72 -0.78 29.21 26.07
CA ARG A 72 0.06 28.90 24.91
C ARG A 72 0.53 27.43 25.00
N ASN A 73 0.17 26.64 23.98
CA ASN A 73 0.71 25.34 23.57
C ASN A 73 0.88 24.25 24.65
N GLU A 74 -0.12 23.39 24.84
CA GLU A 74 0.18 21.96 24.79
C GLU A 74 0.51 21.66 23.32
N LYS A 75 1.79 21.46 23.01
CA LYS A 75 2.26 21.28 21.63
C LYS A 75 1.56 20.06 21.03
N THR A 76 0.86 20.25 19.91
CA THR A 76 0.39 19.13 19.06
C THR A 76 1.54 18.14 18.91
N PRO A 77 1.36 16.86 19.28
CA PRO A 77 2.40 15.86 19.15
C PRO A 77 2.93 15.82 17.71
N ASN A 78 4.24 15.61 17.57
CA ASN A 78 4.78 15.30 16.25
C ASN A 78 4.20 13.96 15.79
N GLY A 79 3.85 13.91 14.52
CA GLY A 79 3.47 12.66 13.89
C GLY A 79 4.68 11.75 13.63
N LEU A 80 4.48 10.67 12.88
CA LEU A 80 5.54 9.73 12.57
C LEU A 80 5.57 9.39 11.08
N TYR A 81 6.75 9.49 10.47
CA TYR A 81 7.00 9.06 9.09
C TYR A 81 7.83 7.79 9.12
N ILE A 82 7.17 6.64 8.96
CA ILE A 82 7.80 5.33 8.92
C ILE A 82 8.17 5.01 7.48
N HIS A 83 9.45 4.80 7.19
CA HIS A 83 9.90 4.42 5.86
C HIS A 83 10.82 3.21 5.85
N GLY A 84 11.05 2.69 4.65
CA GLY A 84 11.95 1.57 4.41
C GLY A 84 11.44 0.71 3.26
N PRO A 85 12.22 -0.29 2.81
CA PRO A 85 11.85 -1.12 1.67
C PRO A 85 10.52 -1.86 1.84
N VAL A 86 10.01 -2.45 0.76
CA VAL A 86 8.82 -3.32 0.80
C VAL A 86 9.04 -4.53 1.71
N GLY A 87 7.95 -5.08 2.26
CA GLY A 87 8.01 -6.34 3.04
C GLY A 87 8.63 -6.25 4.44
N ARG A 88 8.97 -5.05 4.93
CA ARG A 88 9.56 -4.85 6.29
C ARG A 88 8.53 -4.74 7.43
N GLY A 89 7.25 -4.94 7.14
CA GLY A 89 6.17 -4.92 8.15
C GLY A 89 5.62 -3.52 8.49
N LYS A 90 5.88 -2.49 7.68
CA LYS A 90 5.40 -1.11 7.94
C LYS A 90 3.87 -1.03 8.10
N SER A 91 3.10 -1.72 7.24
CA SER A 91 1.64 -1.75 7.34
C SER A 91 1.16 -2.46 8.60
N MET A 92 1.83 -3.54 9.02
CA MET A 92 1.56 -4.21 10.31
C MET A 92 1.80 -3.27 11.48
N LEU A 93 2.91 -2.52 11.48
CA LEU A 93 3.20 -1.51 12.50
C LEU A 93 2.11 -0.42 12.53
N MET A 94 1.63 0.00 11.36
CA MET A 94 0.52 0.94 11.24
C MET A 94 -0.80 0.35 11.77
N ASP A 95 -1.10 -0.93 11.51
CA ASP A 95 -2.28 -1.63 12.05
C ASP A 95 -2.26 -1.58 13.59
N LEU A 96 -1.15 -2.02 14.20
CA LEU A 96 -0.98 -2.06 15.65
C LEU A 96 -1.23 -0.70 16.31
N PHE A 97 -0.73 0.37 15.68
CA PHE A 97 -0.93 1.73 16.19
C PHE A 97 -2.35 2.23 15.96
N PHE A 98 -2.86 2.11 14.73
CA PHE A 98 -4.17 2.66 14.39
C PHE A 98 -5.27 2.00 15.21
N ASP A 99 -5.22 0.68 15.42
CA ASP A 99 -6.24 -0.05 16.16
C ASP A 99 -6.22 0.31 17.65
N GLY A 100 -5.03 0.43 18.25
CA GLY A 100 -4.86 0.85 19.65
C GLY A 100 -5.11 2.34 19.91
N ALA A 101 -5.00 3.22 18.90
CA ALA A 101 -5.08 4.67 19.09
C ALA A 101 -6.42 5.14 19.68
N ARG A 102 -6.36 5.83 20.83
CA ARG A 102 -7.52 6.34 21.59
C ARG A 102 -7.92 7.77 21.18
N VAL A 103 -7.85 8.06 19.89
CA VAL A 103 -8.29 9.34 19.31
C VAL A 103 -9.73 9.18 18.82
N LYS A 104 -10.64 10.05 19.28
CA LYS A 104 -12.08 9.95 18.96
C LYS A 104 -12.35 10.02 17.45
N ARG A 105 -11.61 10.86 16.73
CA ARG A 105 -11.71 11.06 15.29
C ARG A 105 -10.40 10.64 14.65
N LYS A 106 -10.35 9.40 14.16
CA LYS A 106 -9.20 8.85 13.46
C LYS A 106 -9.61 8.29 12.11
N ARG A 107 -8.75 8.45 11.11
CA ARG A 107 -8.96 7.97 9.76
C ARG A 107 -7.70 7.29 9.25
N ARG A 108 -7.87 6.18 8.54
CA ARG A 108 -6.79 5.51 7.82
C ARG A 108 -7.18 5.36 6.35
N ILE A 109 -6.26 5.67 5.45
CA ILE A 109 -6.53 5.71 4.01
C ILE A 109 -5.22 5.55 3.21
N HIS A 110 -5.31 4.93 2.02
CA HIS A 110 -4.21 4.95 1.07
C HIS A 110 -3.98 6.36 0.52
N PHE A 111 -2.73 6.79 0.43
CA PHE A 111 -2.43 8.17 0.06
C PHE A 111 -2.99 8.61 -1.30
N HIS A 112 -2.98 7.72 -2.30
CA HIS A 112 -3.57 8.02 -3.61
C HIS A 112 -5.09 8.25 -3.56
N GLU A 113 -5.82 7.43 -2.79
CA GLU A 113 -7.26 7.57 -2.61
C GLU A 113 -7.60 8.90 -1.92
N PHE A 114 -6.82 9.28 -0.91
CA PHE A 114 -6.93 10.59 -0.27
C PHE A 114 -6.73 11.74 -1.27
N MET A 115 -5.76 11.62 -2.18
CA MET A 115 -5.55 12.64 -3.21
C MET A 115 -6.71 12.75 -4.19
N ILE A 116 -7.34 11.64 -4.56
CA ILE A 116 -8.56 11.65 -5.39
C ILE A 116 -9.67 12.45 -4.68
N GLU A 117 -9.94 12.17 -3.40
CA GLU A 117 -10.95 12.91 -2.63
C GLU A 117 -10.67 14.40 -2.54
N VAL A 118 -9.40 14.78 -2.35
CA VAL A 118 -8.98 16.18 -2.31
C VAL A 118 -9.21 16.87 -3.65
N HIS A 119 -8.88 16.20 -4.77
CA HIS A 119 -9.11 16.76 -6.10
C HIS A 119 -10.59 16.90 -6.43
N ASP A 120 -11.41 15.91 -6.06
CA ASP A 120 -12.86 15.97 -6.25
C ASP A 120 -13.48 17.10 -5.42
N ALA A 121 -13.07 17.26 -4.16
CA ALA A 121 -13.50 18.36 -3.30
C ALA A 121 -13.08 19.73 -3.86
N ASN A 122 -11.83 19.85 -4.36
CA ASN A 122 -11.32 21.05 -5.00
C ASN A 122 -12.08 21.39 -6.29
N HIS A 123 -12.37 20.39 -7.11
CA HIS A 123 -13.14 20.56 -8.34
C HIS A 123 -14.58 20.99 -8.05
N ALA A 124 -15.27 20.30 -7.12
CA ALA A 124 -16.62 20.66 -6.70
C ALA A 124 -16.69 22.10 -6.14
N TRP A 125 -15.69 22.50 -5.35
CA TRP A 125 -15.60 23.86 -4.83
C TRP A 125 -15.48 24.91 -5.93
N ARG A 126 -14.69 24.64 -6.98
CA ARG A 126 -14.49 25.57 -8.11
C ARG A 126 -15.72 25.68 -9.02
N GLN A 127 -16.56 24.65 -9.06
CA GLN A 127 -17.82 24.67 -9.82
C GLN A 127 -18.95 25.42 -9.12
N ASP A 128 -18.87 25.58 -7.80
CA ASP A 128 -19.87 26.32 -7.03
C ASP A 128 -19.89 27.81 -7.43
N SER A 129 -21.00 28.23 -8.03
CA SER A 129 -21.21 29.57 -8.58
C SER A 129 -21.25 30.66 -7.51
N ASN A 130 -21.52 30.29 -6.25
CA ASN A 130 -21.59 31.21 -5.12
C ASN A 130 -20.23 31.48 -4.47
N LYS A 131 -19.17 30.73 -4.84
CA LYS A 131 -17.83 30.91 -4.28
C LYS A 131 -16.98 31.79 -5.19
N LYS A 132 -16.22 32.70 -4.59
CA LYS A 132 -15.28 33.56 -5.33
C LYS A 132 -14.21 32.68 -5.97
N ARG A 133 -14.22 32.57 -7.31
CA ARG A 133 -13.25 31.76 -8.10
C ARG A 133 -11.77 32.03 -7.78
N ASP A 134 -11.46 33.20 -7.21
CA ASP A 134 -10.10 33.63 -6.85
C ASP A 134 -9.62 33.19 -5.45
N ARG A 135 -10.48 32.59 -4.61
CA ARG A 135 -10.07 32.16 -3.27
C ARG A 135 -9.51 30.74 -3.31
N ASP A 136 -8.43 30.49 -2.58
CA ASP A 136 -7.85 29.17 -2.42
C ASP A 136 -8.82 28.23 -1.67
N PRO A 137 -9.24 27.09 -2.27
CA PRO A 137 -10.15 26.15 -1.63
C PRO A 137 -9.48 25.28 -0.56
N LEU A 138 -8.15 25.14 -0.58
CA LEU A 138 -7.44 24.16 0.24
C LEU A 138 -7.64 24.34 1.76
N PRO A 139 -7.62 25.56 2.32
CA PRO A 139 -7.88 25.74 3.75
C PRO A 139 -9.26 25.25 4.18
N GLN A 140 -10.29 25.43 3.34
CA GLN A 140 -11.66 24.96 3.65
C GLN A 140 -11.78 23.43 3.53
N ILE A 141 -11.07 22.84 2.57
CA ILE A 141 -10.98 21.39 2.45
C ILE A 141 -10.26 20.81 3.67
N ALA A 142 -9.18 21.44 4.13
CA ALA A 142 -8.48 21.05 5.35
C ALA A 142 -9.36 21.18 6.60
N GLU A 143 -10.16 22.25 6.73
CA GLU A 143 -11.15 22.41 7.81
C GLU A 143 -12.17 21.26 7.83
N SER A 144 -12.68 20.87 6.67
CA SER A 144 -13.61 19.74 6.54
C SER A 144 -12.94 18.41 6.91
N ILE A 145 -11.70 18.19 6.48
CA ILE A 145 -10.96 16.98 6.83
C ILE A 145 -10.69 16.94 8.34
N ALA A 146 -10.26 18.07 8.93
CA ALA A 146 -9.95 18.17 10.35
C ALA A 146 -11.19 18.07 11.25
N SER A 147 -12.38 18.43 10.74
CA SER A 147 -13.62 18.17 11.45
C SER A 147 -13.92 16.67 11.53
N ASP A 148 -13.47 15.88 10.56
CA ASP A 148 -13.78 14.45 10.48
C ASP A 148 -12.67 13.57 11.08
N ALA A 149 -11.41 14.03 11.04
CA ALA A 149 -10.24 13.29 11.52
C ALA A 149 -9.20 14.19 12.21
N TRP A 150 -8.84 13.86 13.45
CA TRP A 150 -7.75 14.48 14.21
C TRP A 150 -6.44 13.71 14.09
N LEU A 151 -6.55 12.40 13.86
CA LEU A 151 -5.44 11.52 13.50
C LEU A 151 -5.68 10.97 12.10
N ILE A 152 -4.73 11.17 11.19
CA ILE A 152 -4.77 10.58 9.84
C ILE A 152 -3.57 9.66 9.66
N CYS A 153 -3.85 8.39 9.39
CA CYS A 153 -2.86 7.37 9.05
C CYS A 153 -2.86 7.15 7.54
N PHE A 154 -1.78 7.55 6.87
CA PHE A 154 -1.58 7.31 5.45
C PHE A 154 -0.80 6.03 5.21
N ASP A 155 -1.37 5.12 4.44
CA ASP A 155 -0.62 3.99 3.88
C ASP A 155 -0.05 4.34 2.50
N GLU A 156 1.15 3.82 2.23
CA GLU A 156 1.82 3.92 0.93
C GLU A 156 1.98 5.37 0.43
N PHE A 157 2.46 6.26 1.29
CA PHE A 157 2.69 7.65 0.95
C PHE A 157 3.76 7.79 -0.13
N HIS A 158 3.31 8.13 -1.33
CA HIS A 158 4.16 8.31 -2.50
C HIS A 158 3.51 9.33 -3.44
N VAL A 159 4.33 10.26 -3.96
CA VAL A 159 3.90 11.32 -4.86
C VAL A 159 4.59 11.13 -6.20
N THR A 160 3.81 10.94 -7.27
CA THR A 160 4.31 10.78 -8.64
C THR A 160 3.79 11.87 -9.59
N ASN A 161 2.68 12.53 -9.26
CA ASN A 161 2.04 13.53 -10.11
C ASN A 161 2.38 14.97 -9.67
N ILE A 162 2.66 15.84 -10.64
CA ILE A 162 2.85 17.28 -10.40
C ILE A 162 1.61 17.94 -9.79
N ALA A 163 0.40 17.52 -10.19
CA ALA A 163 -0.84 18.10 -9.66
C ALA A 163 -0.95 17.92 -8.15
N ASP A 164 -0.58 16.73 -7.66
CA ASP A 164 -0.55 16.41 -6.23
C ASP A 164 0.52 17.23 -5.52
N ALA A 165 1.74 17.24 -6.09
CA ALA A 165 2.87 17.97 -5.54
C ALA A 165 2.57 19.46 -5.30
N MET A 166 1.78 20.09 -6.19
CA MET A 166 1.45 21.53 -6.08
C MET A 166 0.37 21.85 -5.03
N ILE A 167 -0.42 20.87 -4.62
CA ILE A 167 -1.51 21.06 -3.65
C ILE A 167 -1.07 20.63 -2.24
N LEU A 168 -0.27 19.58 -2.15
CA LEU A 168 0.09 18.93 -0.89
C LEU A 168 0.68 19.87 0.15
N GLY A 169 1.63 20.72 -0.23
CA GLY A 169 2.29 21.64 0.69
C GLY A 169 1.29 22.49 1.49
N ARG A 170 0.40 23.19 0.77
CA ARG A 170 -0.61 24.07 1.38
C ARG A 170 -1.69 23.32 2.13
N LEU A 171 -2.09 22.14 1.62
CA LEU A 171 -3.09 21.30 2.29
C LEU A 171 -2.57 20.82 3.65
N PHE A 172 -1.36 20.24 3.68
CA PHE A 172 -0.77 19.72 4.90
C PHE A 172 -0.41 20.83 5.89
N GLU A 173 0.06 21.99 5.41
CA GLU A 173 0.24 23.18 6.26
C GLU A 173 -1.07 23.51 6.99
N SER A 174 -2.18 23.60 6.26
CA SER A 174 -3.50 23.87 6.83
C SER A 174 -3.95 22.77 7.81
N LEU A 175 -3.74 21.49 7.48
CA LEU A 175 -4.07 20.37 8.37
C LEU A 175 -3.26 20.43 9.68
N PHE A 176 -1.96 20.71 9.59
CA PHE A 176 -1.08 20.80 10.74
C PHE A 176 -1.40 22.01 11.64
N ASP A 177 -1.81 23.14 11.04
CA ASP A 177 -2.27 24.32 11.77
C ASP A 177 -3.60 24.08 12.49
N LEU A 178 -4.45 23.22 11.93
CA LEU A 178 -5.70 22.74 12.56
C LEU A 178 -5.46 21.66 13.63
N GLY A 179 -4.20 21.29 13.87
CA GLY A 179 -3.83 20.30 14.88
C GLY A 179 -4.02 18.85 14.45
N VAL A 180 -4.19 18.56 13.15
CA VAL A 180 -4.22 17.18 12.66
C VAL A 180 -2.85 16.54 12.84
N VAL A 181 -2.83 15.37 13.47
CA VAL A 181 -1.63 14.54 13.62
C VAL A 181 -1.61 13.50 12.51
N VAL A 182 -0.45 13.35 11.87
CA VAL A 182 -0.29 12.42 10.75
C VAL A 182 0.68 11.30 11.13
N VAL A 183 0.31 10.07 10.82
CA VAL A 183 1.24 8.94 10.80
C VAL A 183 1.26 8.40 9.39
N THR A 184 2.42 8.04 8.86
CA THR A 184 2.50 7.61 7.47
C THR A 184 3.51 6.48 7.27
N THR A 185 3.19 5.55 6.37
CA THR A 185 4.13 4.55 5.86
C THR A 185 4.55 4.88 4.44
N SER A 186 5.84 4.74 4.11
CA SER A 186 6.34 4.95 2.75
C SER A 186 7.47 3.99 2.40
N ASN A 187 7.64 3.68 1.11
CA ASN A 187 8.81 2.98 0.62
C ASN A 187 10.02 3.91 0.44
N PHE A 188 9.81 5.23 0.54
CA PHE A 188 10.82 6.25 0.30
C PHE A 188 11.04 7.09 1.55
N GLU A 189 12.31 7.40 1.85
CA GLU A 189 12.62 8.48 2.79
C GLU A 189 12.07 9.82 2.25
N PRO A 190 11.77 10.81 3.12
CA PRO A 190 11.16 12.07 2.69
C PRO A 190 11.92 12.79 1.57
N ASP A 191 13.26 12.76 1.59
CA ASP A 191 14.11 13.41 0.58
C ASP A 191 14.04 12.76 -0.81
N LEU A 192 13.53 11.53 -0.89
CA LEU A 192 13.34 10.82 -2.16
C LEU A 192 11.91 10.95 -2.70
N LEU A 193 10.97 11.51 -1.92
CA LEU A 193 9.62 11.75 -2.38
C LEU A 193 9.62 12.70 -3.58
N TYR A 194 8.97 12.32 -4.68
CA TYR A 194 8.89 13.10 -5.92
C TYR A 194 10.25 13.43 -6.55
N LYS A 195 11.27 12.58 -6.31
CA LYS A 195 12.61 12.76 -6.88
C LYS A 195 12.51 12.78 -8.41
N ASN A 196 13.26 13.68 -9.05
CA ASN A 196 13.18 13.93 -10.51
C ASN A 196 11.81 14.42 -11.04
N GLY A 197 10.83 14.64 -10.17
CA GLY A 197 9.53 15.18 -10.53
C GLY A 197 9.64 16.59 -11.15
N LEU A 198 8.69 16.90 -12.03
CA LEU A 198 8.63 18.19 -12.70
C LEU A 198 8.44 19.31 -11.66
N GLN A 199 9.27 20.37 -11.73
CA GLN A 199 9.28 21.47 -10.75
C GLN A 199 9.54 21.02 -9.29
N ARG A 200 10.33 19.96 -9.08
CA ARG A 200 10.73 19.45 -7.75
C ARG A 200 11.11 20.52 -6.73
N GLU A 201 11.78 21.60 -7.15
CA GLU A 201 12.16 22.71 -6.26
C GLU A 201 10.97 23.31 -5.50
N ARG A 202 9.78 23.33 -6.11
CA ARG A 202 8.54 23.80 -5.47
C ARG A 202 7.96 22.81 -4.45
N PHE A 203 8.40 21.55 -4.50
CA PHE A 203 7.99 20.49 -3.58
C PHE A 203 8.91 20.37 -2.36
N LEU A 204 10.16 20.87 -2.44
CA LEU A 204 11.11 20.84 -1.33
C LEU A 204 10.56 21.49 -0.03
N PRO A 205 9.83 22.63 -0.05
CA PRO A 205 9.25 23.19 1.17
C PRO A 205 8.26 22.25 1.87
N PHE A 206 7.58 21.39 1.11
CA PHE A 206 6.69 20.39 1.69
C PHE A 206 7.48 19.24 2.35
N ILE A 207 8.60 18.82 1.76
CA ILE A 207 9.51 17.86 2.40
C ILE A 207 10.02 18.43 3.73
N ASP A 208 10.41 19.70 3.75
CA ASP A 208 10.83 20.38 4.98
C ASP A 208 9.71 20.42 6.02
N LEU A 209 8.47 20.73 5.61
CA LEU A 209 7.30 20.70 6.48
C LEU A 209 7.06 19.31 7.08
N LEU A 210 7.15 18.24 6.27
CA LEU A 210 7.02 16.87 6.76
C LEU A 210 8.08 16.57 7.82
N LYS A 211 9.35 16.89 7.57
CA LYS A 211 10.45 16.66 8.52
C LYS A 211 10.34 17.48 9.81
N GLN A 212 9.67 18.63 9.76
CA GLN A 212 9.43 19.45 10.95
C GLN A 212 8.28 18.92 11.81
N ARG A 213 7.26 18.33 11.19
CA ARG A 213 6.02 17.90 11.86
C ARG A 213 5.96 16.40 12.14
N LEU A 214 6.79 15.61 11.47
CA LEU A 214 6.86 14.16 11.60
C LEU A 214 8.26 13.72 12.00
N ASP A 215 8.33 12.90 13.04
CA ASP A 215 9.56 12.20 13.38
C ASP A 215 9.79 11.10 12.33
N CYS A 216 10.91 11.16 11.61
CA CYS A 216 11.22 10.19 10.57
C CYS A 216 11.93 8.98 11.16
N PHE A 217 11.46 7.78 10.82
CA PHE A 217 12.04 6.53 11.29
C PHE A 217 12.14 5.50 10.16
N GLU A 218 13.35 4.96 9.96
CA GLU A 218 13.60 3.90 8.99
C GLU A 218 13.46 2.51 9.64
N VAL A 219 12.60 1.67 9.08
CA VAL A 219 12.51 0.25 9.40
C VAL A 219 13.47 -0.51 8.49
N ALA A 220 14.76 -0.41 8.81
CA ALA A 220 15.85 -1.08 8.10
C ALA A 220 15.98 -2.57 8.51
N SER A 221 14.87 -3.32 8.49
CA SER A 221 14.91 -4.76 8.76
C SER A 221 15.58 -5.50 7.60
N PRO A 222 16.52 -6.43 7.85
CA PRO A 222 17.09 -7.26 6.79
C PRO A 222 16.09 -8.30 6.25
N THR A 223 15.02 -8.59 7.01
CA THR A 223 14.06 -9.65 6.67
C THR A 223 12.89 -9.09 5.86
N ASP A 224 12.61 -9.65 4.69
CA ASP A 224 11.34 -9.42 4.00
C ASP A 224 10.40 -10.55 4.43
N TYR A 225 9.44 -10.20 5.29
CA TYR A 225 8.52 -11.17 5.90
C TYR A 225 7.54 -11.75 4.88
N ARG A 226 7.24 -11.02 3.82
CA ARG A 226 6.40 -11.51 2.71
C ARG A 226 7.16 -12.56 1.91
N LEU A 227 8.44 -12.34 1.58
CA LEU A 227 9.26 -13.34 0.88
C LEU A 227 9.43 -14.61 1.72
N ALA A 228 9.68 -14.47 3.03
CA ALA A 228 9.78 -15.61 3.93
C ALA A 228 8.50 -16.48 3.96
N ARG A 229 7.32 -15.85 3.87
CA ARG A 229 6.04 -16.55 3.73
C ARG A 229 5.90 -17.22 2.36
N LEU A 230 6.23 -16.51 1.28
CA LEU A 230 6.11 -17.00 -0.09
C LEU A 230 6.97 -18.25 -0.33
N LYS A 231 8.19 -18.31 0.23
CA LYS A 231 9.06 -19.50 0.19
C LYS A 231 8.49 -20.74 0.89
N GLN A 232 7.62 -20.55 1.87
CA GLN A 232 6.95 -21.64 2.58
C GLN A 232 5.67 -22.09 1.87
N MET A 233 5.24 -21.37 0.83
CA MET A 233 4.03 -21.67 0.07
C MET A 233 4.36 -22.51 -1.15
N LYS A 234 3.43 -23.41 -1.50
CA LYS A 234 3.37 -23.94 -2.85
C LYS A 234 2.81 -22.84 -3.75
N VAL A 235 3.58 -22.36 -4.72
CA VAL A 235 3.18 -21.23 -5.57
C VAL A 235 2.54 -21.64 -6.90
N PHE A 236 2.65 -22.91 -7.30
CA PHE A 236 1.96 -23.45 -8.48
C PHE A 236 0.98 -24.55 -8.08
N HIS A 237 -0.30 -24.39 -8.42
CA HIS A 237 -1.36 -25.33 -8.10
C HIS A 237 -1.94 -25.97 -9.36
N SER A 238 -2.12 -27.28 -9.34
CA SER A 238 -2.85 -28.04 -10.36
C SER A 238 -3.38 -29.36 -9.76
N PRO A 239 -4.47 -29.92 -10.31
CA PRO A 239 -5.35 -29.32 -11.32
C PRO A 239 -6.25 -28.22 -10.72
N LEU A 240 -6.99 -27.50 -11.58
CA LEU A 240 -8.02 -26.55 -11.15
C LEU A 240 -9.13 -27.26 -10.36
N GLY A 241 -9.68 -26.55 -9.38
CA GLY A 241 -10.80 -27.01 -8.55
C GLY A 241 -10.79 -26.40 -7.15
N PRO A 242 -11.72 -26.82 -6.27
CA PRO A 242 -11.91 -26.21 -4.95
C PRO A 242 -10.66 -26.16 -4.08
N ALA A 243 -9.78 -27.17 -4.20
CA ALA A 243 -8.52 -27.20 -3.47
C ALA A 243 -7.54 -26.11 -3.93
N SER A 244 -7.41 -25.90 -5.25
CA SER A 244 -6.56 -24.85 -5.82
C SER A 244 -7.10 -23.46 -5.49
N THR A 245 -8.42 -23.25 -5.59
CA THR A 245 -9.07 -21.98 -5.22
C THR A 245 -8.82 -21.64 -3.75
N LYS A 246 -9.06 -22.59 -2.83
CA LYS A 246 -8.80 -22.41 -1.40
C LYS A 246 -7.33 -22.12 -1.12
N ALA A 247 -6.41 -22.74 -1.87
CA ALA A 247 -4.98 -22.49 -1.72
C ALA A 247 -4.60 -21.08 -2.18
N LEU A 248 -5.11 -20.61 -3.32
CA LEU A 248 -4.90 -19.23 -3.78
C LEU A 248 -5.52 -18.21 -2.81
N GLU A 249 -6.71 -18.48 -2.28
CA GLU A 249 -7.35 -17.62 -1.27
C GLU A 249 -6.49 -17.50 -0.01
N LYS A 250 -5.96 -18.63 0.47
CA LYS A 250 -5.04 -18.65 1.58
C LYS A 250 -3.76 -17.88 1.27
N SER A 251 -3.14 -18.10 0.11
CA SER A 251 -1.95 -17.37 -0.31
C SER A 251 -2.20 -15.87 -0.38
N PHE A 252 -3.33 -15.42 -0.94
CA PHE A 252 -3.69 -14.01 -0.95
C PHE A 252 -3.83 -13.45 0.47
N ALA A 253 -4.55 -14.14 1.36
CA ALA A 253 -4.69 -13.71 2.75
C ALA A 253 -3.33 -13.64 3.47
N ASP A 254 -2.49 -14.66 3.34
CA ASP A 254 -1.19 -14.72 4.00
C ASP A 254 -0.20 -13.64 3.49
N LEU A 255 -0.23 -13.34 2.18
CA LEU A 255 0.62 -12.34 1.55
C LEU A 255 0.14 -10.90 1.77
N THR A 256 -1.15 -10.73 2.04
CA THR A 256 -1.77 -9.43 2.36
C THR A 256 -1.97 -9.23 3.86
N GLU A 257 -1.57 -10.19 4.70
CA GLU A 257 -1.80 -10.19 6.15
C GLU A 257 -3.29 -10.04 6.52
N GLY A 258 -4.17 -10.57 5.69
CA GLY A 258 -5.62 -10.45 5.88
C GLY A 258 -6.16 -9.04 5.68
N ALA A 259 -5.39 -8.13 5.06
CA ALA A 259 -5.85 -6.79 4.75
C ALA A 259 -7.14 -6.80 3.92
N VAL A 260 -7.99 -5.80 4.15
CA VAL A 260 -9.24 -5.61 3.41
C VAL A 260 -8.89 -5.45 1.94
N SER A 261 -9.48 -6.31 1.11
CA SER A 261 -9.28 -6.25 -0.34
C SER A 261 -10.16 -5.17 -0.95
N ALA A 262 -9.58 -4.36 -1.83
CA ALA A 262 -10.28 -3.33 -2.58
C ALA A 262 -10.17 -3.59 -4.09
N PRO A 263 -11.15 -3.15 -4.89
CA PRO A 263 -10.98 -3.07 -6.34
C PRO A 263 -10.07 -1.88 -6.69
N GLU A 264 -9.30 -2.01 -7.76
CA GLU A 264 -8.40 -0.98 -8.25
C GLU A 264 -8.39 -0.96 -9.78
N THR A 265 -8.31 0.24 -10.37
CA THR A 265 -8.26 0.39 -11.82
C THR A 265 -6.92 0.98 -12.24
N VAL A 266 -6.17 0.23 -13.04
CA VAL A 266 -4.89 0.69 -13.58
C VAL A 266 -5.08 1.21 -14.99
N THR A 267 -4.71 2.46 -15.23
CA THR A 267 -4.80 3.07 -16.56
C THR A 267 -3.48 2.95 -17.29
N VAL A 268 -3.47 2.23 -18.42
CA VAL A 268 -2.30 2.04 -19.30
C VAL A 268 -2.56 2.70 -20.65
N ARG A 269 -1.90 3.84 -20.91
CA ARG A 269 -2.08 4.64 -22.14
C ARG A 269 -3.56 4.87 -22.50
N GLY A 270 -4.39 5.16 -21.49
CA GLY A 270 -5.83 5.42 -21.66
C GLY A 270 -6.72 4.17 -21.73
N ARG A 271 -6.17 2.96 -21.57
CA ARG A 271 -6.94 1.72 -21.38
C ARG A 271 -6.99 1.36 -19.90
N ASN A 272 -8.18 1.02 -19.40
CA ASN A 272 -8.35 0.60 -18.01
C ASN A 272 -8.15 -0.92 -17.87
N VAL A 273 -7.53 -1.32 -16.77
CA VAL A 273 -7.46 -2.70 -16.28
C VAL A 273 -8.13 -2.72 -14.92
N ASP A 274 -9.33 -3.30 -14.86
CA ASP A 274 -10.12 -3.34 -13.63
C ASP A 274 -9.75 -4.58 -12.81
N ILE A 275 -9.11 -4.38 -11.67
CA ILE A 275 -8.65 -5.45 -10.78
C ILE A 275 -9.65 -5.54 -9.63
N ARG A 276 -10.26 -6.71 -9.44
CA ARG A 276 -11.33 -6.86 -8.45
C ARG A 276 -10.82 -6.91 -7.02
N ARG A 277 -9.60 -7.39 -6.84
CA ARG A 277 -9.00 -7.65 -5.53
C ARG A 277 -7.53 -7.28 -5.55
N THR A 278 -7.21 -6.16 -4.93
CA THR A 278 -5.86 -5.77 -4.57
C THR A 278 -5.78 -5.56 -3.06
N ALA A 279 -4.59 -5.74 -2.51
CA ALA A 279 -4.22 -5.34 -1.16
C ALA A 279 -2.70 -5.41 -1.03
N ARG A 280 -2.08 -4.40 -0.39
CA ARG A 280 -0.66 -4.36 -0.04
C ARG A 280 0.28 -4.79 -1.18
N GLY A 281 0.10 -4.23 -2.39
CA GLY A 281 0.92 -4.57 -3.56
C GLY A 281 0.73 -5.98 -4.13
N VAL A 282 -0.28 -6.73 -3.68
CA VAL A 282 -0.71 -8.02 -4.24
C VAL A 282 -1.97 -7.81 -5.07
N ALA A 283 -1.99 -8.30 -6.31
CA ALA A 283 -3.16 -8.23 -7.18
C ALA A 283 -3.63 -9.62 -7.61
N TRP A 284 -4.95 -9.82 -7.55
CA TRP A 284 -5.60 -11.05 -8.00
C TRP A 284 -6.18 -10.87 -9.40
N PHE A 285 -5.75 -11.75 -10.30
CA PHE A 285 -6.18 -11.79 -11.69
C PHE A 285 -6.76 -13.16 -12.05
N SER A 286 -7.71 -13.15 -12.99
CA SER A 286 -8.07 -14.35 -13.73
C SER A 286 -7.28 -14.43 -15.03
N PHE A 287 -7.03 -15.64 -15.53
CA PHE A 287 -6.41 -15.83 -16.84
C PHE A 287 -7.20 -15.12 -17.96
N ALA A 288 -8.54 -15.20 -17.93
CA ALA A 288 -9.39 -14.56 -18.91
C ALA A 288 -9.19 -13.03 -18.96
N GLN A 289 -9.02 -12.38 -17.80
CA GLN A 289 -8.77 -10.95 -17.72
C GLN A 289 -7.43 -10.54 -18.34
N LEU A 290 -6.35 -11.28 -18.04
CA LEU A 290 -5.01 -10.91 -18.52
C LEU A 290 -4.74 -11.38 -19.95
N CYS A 291 -5.22 -12.57 -20.32
CA CYS A 291 -4.85 -13.25 -21.56
C CYS A 291 -6.03 -13.46 -22.51
N GLY A 292 -7.28 -13.25 -22.10
CA GLY A 292 -8.45 -13.26 -22.98
C GLY A 292 -8.72 -11.93 -23.68
N GLU A 293 -8.27 -10.82 -23.09
CA GLU A 293 -8.38 -9.48 -23.67
C GLU A 293 -7.15 -9.10 -24.53
N PRO A 294 -7.26 -8.12 -25.45
CA PRO A 294 -6.14 -7.66 -26.27
C PRO A 294 -5.14 -6.79 -25.47
N ARG A 295 -4.50 -7.42 -24.49
CA ARG A 295 -3.41 -6.86 -23.68
C ARG A 295 -2.07 -7.14 -24.36
N GLY A 296 -1.11 -6.23 -24.17
CA GLY A 296 0.24 -6.32 -24.68
C GLY A 296 1.29 -6.13 -23.59
N ALA A 297 2.57 -6.17 -23.97
CA ALA A 297 3.70 -6.10 -23.04
C ALA A 297 3.64 -4.88 -22.11
N GLU A 298 3.23 -3.71 -22.62
CA GLU A 298 3.15 -2.49 -21.80
C GLU A 298 2.07 -2.55 -20.72
N ASP A 299 0.98 -3.28 -20.96
CA ASP A 299 -0.05 -3.51 -19.93
C ASP A 299 0.55 -4.32 -18.78
N TYR A 300 1.21 -5.42 -19.10
CA TYR A 300 1.83 -6.29 -18.08
C TYR A 300 2.99 -5.62 -17.37
N LEU A 301 3.82 -4.82 -18.06
CA LEU A 301 4.90 -4.06 -17.43
C LEU A 301 4.36 -2.98 -16.49
N THR A 302 3.27 -2.30 -16.86
CA THR A 302 2.65 -1.30 -15.97
C THR A 302 2.08 -1.96 -14.72
N LEU A 303 1.31 -3.05 -14.89
CA LEU A 303 0.77 -3.81 -13.76
C LEU A 303 1.89 -4.39 -12.89
N GLY A 304 2.92 -4.97 -13.51
CA GLY A 304 4.06 -5.56 -12.81
C GLY A 304 4.92 -4.56 -12.07
N ARG A 305 4.94 -3.27 -12.46
CA ARG A 305 5.61 -2.21 -11.68
C ARG A 305 4.81 -1.80 -10.45
N GLN A 306 3.48 -1.91 -10.53
CA GLN A 306 2.57 -1.51 -9.46
C GLN A 306 2.41 -2.61 -8.41
N PHE A 307 2.38 -3.88 -8.82
CA PHE A 307 2.18 -5.02 -7.93
C PHE A 307 3.41 -5.91 -7.92
N HIS A 308 3.98 -6.11 -6.74
CA HIS A 308 5.14 -7.00 -6.54
C HIS A 308 4.75 -8.49 -6.56
N THR A 309 3.46 -8.81 -6.47
CA THR A 309 2.99 -10.20 -6.45
C THR A 309 1.64 -10.35 -7.15
N PHE A 310 1.55 -11.35 -8.01
CA PHE A 310 0.34 -11.68 -8.76
C PHE A 310 -0.21 -13.00 -8.24
N ILE A 311 -1.51 -13.02 -7.97
CA ILE A 311 -2.29 -14.25 -7.91
C ILE A 311 -2.95 -14.45 -9.27
N LEU A 312 -2.67 -15.55 -9.97
CA LEU A 312 -3.25 -15.86 -11.27
C LEU A 312 -4.10 -17.13 -11.20
N ASP A 313 -5.42 -16.96 -11.24
CA ASP A 313 -6.37 -18.05 -11.17
C ASP A 313 -6.88 -18.49 -12.55
N GLY A 314 -7.17 -19.77 -12.68
CA GLY A 314 -7.90 -20.34 -13.80
C GLY A 314 -7.12 -20.39 -15.11
N VAL A 315 -5.80 -20.67 -15.09
CA VAL A 315 -5.04 -20.89 -16.33
C VAL A 315 -5.51 -22.20 -17.00
N PRO A 316 -6.17 -22.15 -18.17
CA PRO A 316 -6.70 -23.34 -18.81
C PRO A 316 -5.60 -24.11 -19.54
N LYS A 317 -5.91 -25.33 -19.97
CA LYS A 317 -5.09 -26.00 -20.98
C LYS A 317 -5.24 -25.29 -22.33
N LEU A 318 -4.12 -24.77 -22.84
CA LEU A 318 -4.03 -24.04 -24.09
C LEU A 318 -3.71 -24.97 -25.27
N ASN A 319 -4.22 -24.62 -26.44
CA ASN A 319 -4.07 -25.40 -27.66
C ASN A 319 -3.94 -24.46 -28.88
N GLU A 320 -3.96 -25.02 -30.09
CA GLU A 320 -3.81 -24.24 -31.33
C GLU A 320 -4.94 -23.22 -31.57
N GLU A 321 -6.16 -23.51 -31.08
CA GLU A 321 -7.29 -22.59 -31.18
C GLU A 321 -7.11 -21.39 -30.24
N THR A 322 -6.44 -21.59 -29.10
CA THR A 322 -6.12 -20.56 -28.10
C THR A 322 -4.68 -20.04 -28.21
N ARG A 323 -4.08 -20.10 -29.40
CA ARG A 323 -2.69 -19.65 -29.65
C ARG A 323 -2.46 -18.16 -29.30
N ASN A 324 -3.48 -17.31 -29.46
CA ASN A 324 -3.36 -15.88 -29.15
C ASN A 324 -3.27 -15.66 -27.64
N GLU A 325 -4.08 -16.37 -26.87
CA GLU A 325 -4.06 -16.42 -25.41
C GLU A 325 -2.73 -16.99 -24.93
N ALA A 326 -2.22 -18.04 -25.57
CA ALA A 326 -0.90 -18.59 -25.30
C ALA A 326 0.21 -17.55 -25.51
N LYS A 327 0.20 -16.82 -26.62
CA LYS A 327 1.18 -15.76 -26.88
C LYS A 327 1.10 -14.62 -25.86
N ARG A 328 -0.11 -14.25 -25.42
CA ARG A 328 -0.31 -13.26 -24.36
C ARG A 328 0.18 -13.77 -23.00
N PHE A 329 -0.05 -15.04 -22.67
CA PHE A 329 0.47 -15.67 -21.46
C PHE A 329 2.00 -15.70 -21.44
N MET A 330 2.64 -16.06 -22.56
CA MET A 330 4.10 -15.98 -22.68
C MET A 330 4.59 -14.54 -22.44
N THR A 331 3.92 -13.55 -23.04
CA THR A 331 4.26 -12.13 -22.88
C THR A 331 4.07 -11.65 -21.43
N LEU A 332 3.05 -12.14 -20.74
CA LEU A 332 2.82 -11.88 -19.32
C LEU A 332 3.97 -12.45 -18.48
N ILE A 333 4.28 -13.74 -18.62
CA ILE A 333 5.37 -14.40 -17.86
C ILE A 333 6.71 -13.71 -18.12
N ASP A 334 6.98 -13.32 -19.36
CA ASP A 334 8.17 -12.54 -19.70
C ASP A 334 8.26 -11.23 -18.92
N ALA A 335 7.18 -10.44 -18.90
CA ALA A 335 7.14 -9.16 -18.21
C ALA A 335 7.27 -9.32 -16.69
N LEU A 336 6.58 -10.32 -16.11
CA LEU A 336 6.69 -10.61 -14.68
C LEU A 336 8.10 -11.06 -14.31
N TYR A 337 8.71 -11.91 -15.13
CA TYR A 337 10.08 -12.40 -14.94
C TYR A 337 11.11 -11.28 -15.01
N GLU A 338 10.97 -10.37 -15.97
CA GLU A 338 11.85 -9.20 -16.14
C GLU A 338 11.77 -8.27 -14.92
N LEU A 339 10.56 -8.04 -14.40
CA LEU A 339 10.33 -7.15 -13.27
C LEU A 339 10.53 -7.82 -11.90
N LYS A 340 10.88 -9.11 -11.84
CA LYS A 340 10.99 -9.88 -10.59
C LYS A 340 9.69 -9.85 -9.77
N VAL A 341 8.56 -9.97 -10.45
CA VAL A 341 7.25 -10.12 -9.81
C VAL A 341 7.08 -11.57 -9.35
N ASN A 342 6.68 -11.76 -8.10
CA ASN A 342 6.33 -13.09 -7.59
C ASN A 342 4.99 -13.55 -8.17
N LEU A 343 4.89 -14.83 -8.54
CA LEU A 343 3.68 -15.39 -9.12
C LEU A 343 3.19 -16.59 -8.31
N VAL A 344 1.97 -16.50 -7.79
CA VAL A 344 1.22 -17.65 -7.27
C VAL A 344 0.09 -17.94 -8.24
N MET A 345 0.00 -19.16 -8.76
CA MET A 345 -0.97 -19.46 -9.82
C MET A 345 -1.63 -20.83 -9.71
N ALA A 346 -2.83 -20.94 -10.26
CA ALA A 346 -3.54 -22.20 -10.45
C ALA A 346 -3.78 -22.46 -11.93
N ALA A 347 -3.46 -23.68 -12.38
CA ALA A 347 -3.60 -24.12 -13.75
C ALA A 347 -4.30 -25.48 -13.85
N GLU A 348 -4.94 -25.73 -15.00
CA GLU A 348 -5.65 -26.98 -15.27
C GLU A 348 -4.70 -28.17 -15.27
N THR A 349 -3.46 -27.96 -15.71
CA THR A 349 -2.44 -29.00 -15.89
C THR A 349 -1.12 -28.61 -15.24
N ALA A 350 -0.16 -29.55 -15.23
CA ALA A 350 1.22 -29.27 -14.85
C ALA A 350 1.88 -28.28 -15.84
N PRO A 351 2.96 -27.56 -15.46
CA PRO A 351 3.59 -26.54 -16.30
C PRO A 351 3.92 -26.99 -17.73
N HIS A 352 4.50 -28.18 -17.87
CA HIS A 352 4.90 -28.77 -19.16
C HIS A 352 3.73 -29.20 -20.05
N GLU A 353 2.49 -29.14 -19.55
CA GLU A 353 1.29 -29.51 -20.29
C GLU A 353 0.34 -28.33 -20.56
N ILE A 354 0.70 -27.13 -20.09
CA ILE A 354 -0.14 -25.93 -20.20
C ILE A 354 -0.47 -25.63 -21.66
N TYR A 355 0.46 -25.80 -22.60
CA TYR A 355 0.23 -25.59 -24.02
C TYR A 355 0.50 -26.85 -24.83
N ARG A 356 -0.42 -27.20 -25.73
CA ARG A 356 -0.23 -28.23 -26.75
C ARG A 356 -0.72 -27.71 -28.10
N GLY A 357 0.18 -27.11 -28.89
CA GLY A 357 -0.09 -26.67 -30.25
C GLY A 357 1.21 -26.47 -31.03
N PRO A 358 1.20 -26.64 -32.37
CA PRO A 358 2.42 -26.54 -33.17
C PRO A 358 2.98 -25.10 -33.27
N THR A 359 2.13 -24.06 -33.20
CA THR A 359 2.53 -22.70 -33.55
C THR A 359 3.53 -22.08 -32.57
N HIS A 360 3.39 -22.35 -31.26
CA HIS A 360 4.25 -21.74 -30.22
C HIS A 360 5.08 -22.76 -29.44
N ASP A 361 5.08 -24.04 -29.81
CA ASP A 361 5.63 -25.16 -29.02
C ASP A 361 7.05 -24.86 -28.50
N PHE A 362 7.95 -24.49 -29.41
CA PHE A 362 9.34 -24.16 -29.08
C PHE A 362 9.48 -22.88 -28.23
N GLU A 363 8.70 -21.84 -28.51
CA GLU A 363 8.77 -20.60 -27.73
C GLU A 363 8.16 -20.78 -26.32
N PHE A 364 7.22 -21.72 -26.17
CA PHE A 364 6.53 -21.99 -24.91
C PHE A 364 7.42 -22.74 -23.91
N GLU A 365 8.39 -23.53 -24.37
CA GLU A 365 9.41 -24.15 -23.51
C GLU A 365 10.17 -23.11 -22.67
N ARG A 366 10.48 -21.94 -23.24
CA ARG A 366 11.09 -20.83 -22.50
C ARG A 366 10.16 -20.31 -21.40
N THR A 367 8.85 -20.31 -21.65
CA THR A 367 7.84 -19.90 -20.65
C THR A 367 7.78 -20.91 -19.51
N ILE A 368 7.89 -22.21 -19.81
CA ILE A 368 7.96 -23.27 -18.81
C ILE A 368 9.22 -23.13 -17.96
N SER A 369 10.40 -22.91 -18.57
CA SER A 369 11.65 -22.65 -17.83
C SER A 369 11.49 -21.48 -16.85
N ARG A 370 10.94 -20.36 -17.32
CA ARG A 370 10.67 -19.19 -16.47
C ARG A 370 9.70 -19.50 -15.34
N LEU A 371 8.62 -20.21 -15.61
CA LEU A 371 7.68 -20.64 -14.57
C LEU A 371 8.35 -21.54 -13.51
N MET A 372 9.31 -22.38 -13.89
CA MET A 372 10.07 -23.20 -12.95
C MET A 372 11.06 -22.36 -12.14
N GLU A 373 11.80 -21.45 -12.79
CA GLU A 373 12.72 -20.52 -12.13
C GLU A 373 11.99 -19.58 -11.16
N MET A 374 10.80 -19.09 -11.52
CA MET A 374 9.97 -18.23 -10.67
C MET A 374 9.50 -18.90 -9.38
N GLN A 375 9.63 -20.23 -9.26
CA GLN A 375 9.32 -20.99 -8.06
C GLN A 375 10.54 -21.17 -7.13
N ALA A 376 11.75 -20.86 -7.61
CA ALA A 376 12.97 -21.09 -6.87
C ALA A 376 13.24 -19.95 -5.86
N ASP A 377 13.88 -20.30 -4.74
CA ASP A 377 14.15 -19.37 -3.64
C ASP A 377 14.99 -18.16 -4.08
N ASP A 378 15.90 -18.35 -5.04
CA ASP A 378 16.76 -17.30 -5.59
C ASP A 378 15.99 -16.27 -6.41
N TYR A 379 14.98 -16.71 -7.18
CA TYR A 379 14.06 -15.79 -7.85
C TYR A 379 13.17 -15.06 -6.83
N ILE A 380 12.63 -15.77 -5.85
CA ILE A 380 11.78 -15.18 -4.80
C ILE A 380 12.56 -14.13 -3.99
N ASP A 381 13.85 -14.36 -3.73
CA ASP A 381 14.74 -13.40 -3.05
C ASP A 381 15.13 -12.19 -3.91
N ALA A 382 14.92 -12.25 -5.23
CA ALA A 382 15.28 -11.16 -6.10
C ALA A 382 14.43 -9.92 -5.79
N GLU A 383 15.08 -8.76 -5.77
CA GLU A 383 14.39 -7.49 -5.54
C GLU A 383 13.40 -7.22 -6.68
N HIS A 384 12.15 -6.91 -6.31
CA HIS A 384 11.12 -6.50 -7.26
C HIS A 384 11.54 -5.19 -7.92
N LEU A 385 11.66 -5.21 -9.25
CA LEU A 385 12.09 -4.07 -10.04
C LEU A 385 10.90 -3.17 -10.37
N ALA A 386 10.29 -2.58 -9.34
CA ALA A 386 9.41 -1.44 -9.53
C ALA A 386 10.23 -0.31 -10.19
N ALA A 387 9.73 0.29 -11.27
CA ALA A 387 10.44 1.41 -11.88
C ALA A 387 10.61 2.51 -10.81
N PRO A 388 11.82 3.07 -10.63
CA PRO A 388 11.92 4.32 -9.90
C PRO A 388 11.09 5.35 -10.66
N GLY A 389 10.02 5.83 -10.01
CA GLY A 389 9.23 6.96 -10.49
C GLY A 389 10.08 8.21 -10.62
#